data_AF-A0A8J8IRZ2-F1
#
_entry.id   AF-A0A8J8IRZ2-F1
#
_cell.length_a   1.000
_cell.length_b   1.000
_cell.length_c   1.000
_cell.angle_alpha   90.00
_cell.angle_beta   90.00
_cell.angle_gamma   90.00
#
_symmetry.space_group_name_H-M   'P 1'
#
loop_
_entity.id
_entity.type
_entity.pdbx_description
1 polymer ?
#
loop_
_entity_poly.entity_id
_entity_poly.type
_entity_poly.pdbx_seq_one_letter_code
_entity_poly.pdbx_strand_id
1 'polypeptide(L)'
;MNHTSPPEGWNAYLIYWPEKFNLTVPCSMGGFTMALVGRESGQSFYQAALINETFPKHEMECWDGRKGRWLELPPGKAYFAVKFIPTANATWKFTVLTPTKTWTDFKDYHLFLETPVELNATCTCPVETLIERFDASIKSQGFEETELWTTPRENDCFKPLSVKLYRKGERYLYVEFAQVKGLDLVRVLMILAEEKEVVKAYAEGFTAVGGEG
;
A
#
# COMPACT_ATOMS: atom_id res chain seq x y z
N MET A 1 -6.77 1.73 31.80
CA MET A 1 -8.20 1.52 31.48
C MET A 1 -8.27 0.48 30.37
N ASN A 2 -8.99 -0.62 30.58
CA ASN A 2 -9.23 -1.63 29.54
C ASN A 2 -10.27 -1.08 28.56
N HIS A 3 -9.82 -0.52 27.43
CA HIS A 3 -10.69 -0.11 26.35
C HIS A 3 -11.05 -1.34 25.50
N THR A 4 -12.11 -2.05 25.89
CA THR A 4 -12.67 -3.20 25.14
C THR A 4 -13.56 -2.78 23.95
N SER A 5 -13.79 -1.48 23.77
CA SER A 5 -14.63 -0.93 22.71
C SER A 5 -13.77 -0.10 21.76
N PRO A 6 -13.84 -0.33 20.42
CA PRO A 6 -13.19 0.54 19.45
C PRO A 6 -13.71 1.98 19.59
N PRO A 7 -12.84 3.00 19.53
CA PRO A 7 -13.23 4.40 19.58
C PRO A 7 -14.12 4.78 18.38
N GLU A 8 -14.92 5.82 18.54
CA GLU A 8 -15.96 6.23 17.58
C GLU A 8 -15.40 6.82 16.27
N GLY A 9 -14.08 7.02 16.16
CA GLY A 9 -13.41 7.59 15.00
C GLY A 9 -12.91 6.56 13.97
N TRP A 10 -11.86 6.95 13.23
CA TRP A 10 -11.16 6.07 12.30
C TRP A 10 -10.41 4.96 13.04
N ASN A 11 -10.78 3.73 12.74
CA ASN A 11 -10.16 2.53 13.28
C ASN A 11 -9.31 1.87 12.19
N ALA A 12 -8.00 1.73 12.44
CA ALA A 12 -7.12 0.93 11.61
C ALA A 12 -6.91 -0.44 12.25
N TYR A 13 -7.32 -1.49 11.56
CA TYR A 13 -7.14 -2.89 11.98
C TYR A 13 -5.98 -3.48 11.20
N LEU A 14 -4.98 -3.97 11.93
CA LEU A 14 -3.77 -4.53 11.35
C LEU A 14 -4.05 -5.98 10.98
N ILE A 15 -4.44 -6.19 9.73
CA ILE A 15 -4.86 -7.50 9.22
C ILE A 15 -4.14 -7.85 7.94
N TYR A 16 -3.73 -9.11 7.84
CA TYR A 16 -3.13 -9.65 6.62
C TYR A 16 -4.22 -10.13 5.66
N TRP A 17 -4.87 -9.17 5.00
CA TRP A 17 -6.00 -9.45 4.13
C TRP A 17 -5.64 -10.10 2.78
N PRO A 18 -4.49 -9.85 2.12
CA PRO A 18 -4.27 -10.39 0.79
C PRO A 18 -4.31 -11.93 0.74
N GLU A 19 -3.81 -12.63 1.77
CA GLU A 19 -3.92 -14.09 1.89
C GLU A 19 -5.38 -14.57 2.00
N LYS A 20 -6.20 -13.86 2.79
CA LYS A 20 -7.62 -14.18 2.97
C LYS A 20 -8.41 -14.16 1.66
N PHE A 21 -7.97 -13.37 0.69
CA PHE A 21 -8.59 -13.26 -0.63
C PHE A 21 -7.80 -13.96 -1.74
N ASN A 22 -6.75 -14.72 -1.40
CA ASN A 22 -5.85 -15.37 -2.35
C ASN A 22 -5.23 -14.39 -3.37
N LEU A 23 -4.88 -13.18 -2.89
CA LEU A 23 -4.26 -12.08 -3.64
C LEU A 23 -2.81 -11.88 -3.16
N THR A 24 -2.05 -12.97 -3.08
CA THR A 24 -0.63 -12.92 -2.69
C THR A 24 0.23 -12.54 -3.89
N VAL A 25 1.00 -11.47 -3.72
CA VAL A 25 1.96 -11.02 -4.74
C VAL A 25 3.20 -11.91 -4.66
N PRO A 26 3.58 -12.63 -5.74
CA PRO A 26 4.79 -13.45 -5.76
C PRO A 26 6.04 -12.59 -5.50
N CYS A 27 7.09 -13.18 -4.92
CA CYS A 27 8.37 -12.49 -4.65
C CYS A 27 8.30 -11.25 -3.74
N SER A 28 7.16 -10.97 -3.10
CA SER A 28 7.05 -9.89 -2.13
C SER A 28 7.94 -10.16 -0.92
N MET A 29 8.87 -9.25 -0.61
CA MET A 29 9.75 -9.34 0.58
C MET A 29 9.06 -8.91 1.87
N GLY A 30 7.88 -8.29 1.75
CA GLY A 30 7.16 -7.74 2.87
C GLY A 30 6.45 -6.45 2.47
N GLY A 31 5.99 -5.74 3.48
CA GLY A 31 5.21 -4.53 3.32
C GLY A 31 4.21 -4.40 4.46
N PHE A 32 3.12 -3.69 4.20
CA PHE A 32 2.16 -3.33 5.21
C PHE A 32 0.74 -3.57 4.72
N THR A 33 -0.11 -4.13 5.57
CA THR A 33 -1.51 -4.43 5.26
C THR A 33 -2.42 -4.01 6.41
N MET A 34 -3.52 -3.32 6.10
CA MET A 34 -4.52 -2.92 7.09
C MET A 34 -5.93 -2.95 6.51
N ALA A 35 -6.93 -3.01 7.38
CA ALA A 35 -8.28 -2.58 7.08
C ALA A 35 -8.56 -1.28 7.82
N LEU A 36 -8.99 -0.27 7.08
CA LEU A 36 -9.39 1.02 7.59
C LEU A 36 -10.91 1.09 7.59
N VAL A 37 -11.47 1.47 8.74
CA VAL A 37 -12.91 1.62 8.95
C VAL A 37 -13.16 3.00 9.54
N GLY A 38 -13.80 3.86 8.75
CA GLY A 38 -14.23 5.20 9.16
C GLY A 38 -15.75 5.28 9.18
N ARG A 39 -16.33 5.84 10.24
CA ARG A 39 -17.77 6.18 10.29
C ARG A 39 -18.06 7.54 9.65
N GLU A 40 -17.06 8.41 9.65
CA GLU A 40 -17.10 9.77 9.10
C GLU A 40 -15.82 10.00 8.29
N SER A 41 -15.81 11.03 7.43
CA SER A 41 -14.58 11.46 6.76
C SER A 41 -13.53 11.88 7.78
N GLY A 42 -12.25 11.69 7.47
CA GLY A 42 -11.19 12.16 8.34
C GLY A 42 -9.79 12.03 7.78
N GLN A 43 -8.85 12.62 8.51
CA GLN A 43 -7.47 12.72 8.09
C GLN A 43 -6.67 11.45 8.39
N SER A 44 -5.98 10.97 7.37
CA SER A 44 -5.05 9.85 7.44
C SER A 44 -3.65 10.30 7.08
N PHE A 45 -2.70 9.95 7.93
CA PHE A 45 -1.27 10.07 7.70
C PHE A 45 -0.73 8.77 7.09
N TYR A 46 -0.10 8.89 5.93
CA TYR A 46 0.69 7.79 5.36
C TYR A 46 2.11 8.23 5.06
N GLN A 47 3.05 7.42 5.55
CA GLN A 47 4.43 7.43 5.13
C GLN A 47 4.80 5.98 4.79
N ALA A 48 4.93 5.67 3.50
CA ALA A 48 5.81 4.57 3.14
C ALA A 48 7.20 5.06 3.54
N ALA A 49 7.90 4.40 4.45
CA ALA A 49 9.30 4.69 4.70
C ALA A 49 10.10 3.47 4.25
N LEU A 50 10.72 3.56 3.08
CA LEU A 50 11.81 2.65 2.69
C LEU A 50 13.12 3.35 3.04
N ILE A 51 13.68 2.99 4.20
CA ILE A 51 14.92 3.56 4.72
C ILE A 51 16.08 2.74 4.14
N ASN A 52 16.84 3.30 3.19
CA ASN A 52 18.14 2.75 2.78
C ASN A 52 19.28 3.58 3.45
N GLU A 53 20.49 3.02 3.57
CA GLU A 53 21.67 3.69 4.14
C GLU A 53 22.09 4.95 3.33
N THR A 54 21.68 5.08 2.06
CA THR A 54 21.74 6.31 1.23
C THR A 54 20.49 7.19 1.38
N PHE A 55 20.03 7.29 2.62
CA PHE A 55 18.81 7.93 3.12
C PHE A 55 18.44 9.34 2.57
N PRO A 56 19.36 10.29 2.27
CA PRO A 56 18.93 11.68 2.18
C PRO A 56 18.07 12.04 0.95
N LYS A 57 18.33 11.43 -0.22
CA LYS A 57 17.76 11.95 -1.49
C LYS A 57 16.32 11.49 -1.74
N HIS A 58 16.04 10.20 -1.55
CA HIS A 58 14.69 9.66 -1.75
C HIS A 58 13.72 10.21 -0.69
N GLU A 59 14.15 10.36 0.57
CA GLU A 59 13.35 11.01 1.60
C GLU A 59 13.05 12.47 1.20
N MET A 60 14.06 13.31 0.93
CA MET A 60 13.83 14.72 0.57
C MET A 60 12.96 14.92 -0.68
N GLU A 61 13.13 14.11 -1.72
CA GLU A 61 12.44 14.30 -3.01
C GLU A 61 11.05 13.63 -3.03
N CYS A 62 10.83 12.58 -2.22
CA CYS A 62 9.58 11.82 -2.26
C CYS A 62 8.67 11.98 -1.08
N TRP A 63 9.25 12.24 0.08
CA TRP A 63 8.55 12.37 1.34
C TRP A 63 9.22 13.51 2.09
N ASP A 64 8.92 14.78 1.76
CA ASP A 64 9.42 15.96 2.49
C ASP A 64 9.59 15.59 3.97
N GLY A 65 10.84 15.34 4.42
CA GLY A 65 11.26 14.33 5.41
C GLY A 65 10.65 14.39 6.81
N ARG A 66 9.62 15.21 7.00
CA ARG A 66 8.90 15.51 8.25
C ARG A 66 7.42 15.87 8.04
N LYS A 67 6.89 15.81 6.81
CA LYS A 67 5.51 16.16 6.47
C LYS A 67 4.88 15.04 5.65
N GLY A 68 4.52 13.93 6.31
CA GLY A 68 3.61 12.99 5.66
C GLY A 68 2.33 13.73 5.24
N ARG A 69 1.72 13.25 4.15
CA ARG A 69 0.50 13.88 3.63
C ARG A 69 -0.67 13.47 4.50
N TRP A 70 -1.34 14.47 5.06
CA TRP A 70 -2.67 14.28 5.64
C TRP A 70 -3.67 14.21 4.50
N LEU A 71 -4.27 13.05 4.34
CA LEU A 71 -5.25 12.74 3.31
C LEU A 71 -6.63 12.73 3.94
N GLU A 72 -7.56 13.50 3.40
CA GLU A 72 -8.98 13.37 3.75
C GLU A 72 -9.52 12.09 3.09
N LEU A 73 -9.85 11.10 3.91
CA LEU A 73 -10.43 9.84 3.45
C LEU A 73 -11.94 9.84 3.72
N PRO A 74 -12.76 9.35 2.78
CA PRO A 74 -14.21 9.26 2.95
C PRO A 74 -14.58 8.17 3.97
N PRO A 75 -15.78 8.24 4.59
CA PRO A 75 -16.27 7.16 5.44
C PRO A 75 -16.35 5.84 4.66
N GLY A 76 -16.39 4.73 5.40
CA GLY A 76 -16.53 3.39 4.84
C GLY A 76 -15.37 2.48 5.24
N LYS A 77 -15.26 1.37 4.51
CA LYS A 77 -14.28 0.33 4.77
C LYS A 77 -13.40 0.08 3.56
N ALA A 78 -12.09 0.21 3.76
CA ALA A 78 -11.08 -0.11 2.75
C ALA A 78 -10.06 -1.09 3.32
N TYR A 79 -9.67 -2.07 2.51
CA TYR A 79 -8.50 -2.91 2.75
C TYR A 79 -7.34 -2.35 1.95
N PHE A 80 -6.27 -1.99 2.63
CA PHE A 80 -5.09 -1.36 2.07
C PHE A 80 -3.90 -2.31 2.20
N ALA A 81 -3.13 -2.46 1.13
CA ALA A 81 -1.87 -3.20 1.18
C ALA A 81 -0.82 -2.51 0.32
N VAL A 82 0.39 -2.42 0.86
CA VAL A 82 1.59 -2.06 0.11
C VAL A 82 2.59 -3.20 0.27
N LYS A 83 3.13 -3.67 -0.84
CA LYS A 83 4.13 -4.74 -0.90
C LYS A 83 5.31 -4.31 -1.74
N PHE A 84 6.48 -4.88 -1.46
CA PHE A 84 7.71 -4.56 -2.19
C PHE A 84 8.34 -5.81 -2.81
N ILE A 85 8.70 -5.71 -4.07
CA ILE A 85 9.32 -6.77 -4.87
C ILE A 85 10.71 -6.28 -5.29
N PRO A 86 11.77 -7.06 -5.08
CA PRO A 86 13.10 -6.71 -5.55
C PRO A 86 13.19 -7.01 -7.05
N THR A 87 13.89 -6.13 -7.77
CA THR A 87 14.10 -6.25 -9.22
C THR A 87 15.53 -6.62 -9.58
N ALA A 88 16.44 -6.58 -8.61
CA ALA A 88 17.81 -7.05 -8.69
C ALA A 88 18.20 -7.78 -7.41
N ASN A 89 19.26 -8.59 -7.49
CA ASN A 89 19.86 -9.20 -6.31
C ASN A 89 20.47 -8.10 -5.45
N ALA A 90 19.91 -7.91 -4.26
CA ALA A 90 20.39 -6.92 -3.32
C ALA A 90 20.12 -7.37 -1.88
N THR A 91 21.00 -6.95 -0.99
CA THR A 91 20.78 -7.03 0.46
C THR A 91 20.02 -5.79 0.88
N TRP A 92 18.86 -6.00 1.47
CA TRP A 92 18.01 -4.92 1.97
C TRP A 92 17.95 -4.98 3.49
N LYS A 93 18.12 -3.83 4.14
CA LYS A 93 17.84 -3.69 5.57
C LYS A 93 16.46 -3.08 5.72
N PHE A 94 15.52 -3.81 6.30
CA PHE A 94 14.16 -3.37 6.56
C PHE A 94 13.92 -3.23 8.05
N THR A 95 13.07 -2.29 8.43
CA THR A 95 12.48 -2.28 9.77
C THR A 95 11.15 -2.99 9.71
N VAL A 96 11.05 -4.14 10.37
CA VAL A 96 9.77 -4.83 10.56
C VAL A 96 9.01 -4.13 11.68
N LEU A 97 7.85 -3.58 11.32
CA LEU A 97 6.91 -2.96 12.25
C LEU A 97 5.98 -4.03 12.81
N THR A 98 6.23 -4.48 14.04
CA THR A 98 5.38 -5.49 14.70
C THR A 98 4.31 -4.79 15.54
N PRO A 99 3.01 -4.99 15.24
CA PRO A 99 1.94 -4.36 15.99
C PRO A 99 1.94 -4.75 17.48
N THR A 100 1.83 -3.78 18.38
CA THR A 100 1.60 -4.03 19.82
C THR A 100 0.13 -4.21 20.16
N LYS A 101 -0.77 -3.83 19.24
CA LYS A 101 -2.22 -3.94 19.33
C LYS A 101 -2.79 -4.41 17.98
N THR A 102 -3.98 -4.99 17.98
CA THR A 102 -4.67 -5.44 16.75
C THR A 102 -5.45 -4.31 16.06
N TRP A 103 -5.63 -3.18 16.74
CA TRP A 103 -6.27 -1.97 16.22
C TRP A 103 -5.71 -0.70 16.89
N THR A 104 -5.93 0.45 16.25
CA THR A 104 -5.63 1.77 16.80
C THR A 104 -6.71 2.80 16.46
N ASP A 105 -6.84 3.86 17.29
CA ASP A 105 -7.30 5.14 16.75
C ASP A 105 -6.18 5.71 15.88
N PHE A 106 -6.48 6.27 14.73
CA PHE A 106 -5.47 6.69 13.75
C PHE A 106 -4.48 7.78 14.29
N LYS A 107 -4.65 8.23 15.53
CA LYS A 107 -3.87 9.28 16.22
C LYS A 107 -2.79 8.74 17.17
N ASP A 108 -2.82 7.47 17.56
CA ASP A 108 -1.76 6.84 18.37
C ASP A 108 -0.61 6.39 17.45
N TYR A 109 0.56 7.02 17.54
CA TYR A 109 1.73 6.69 16.72
C TYR A 109 2.66 5.64 17.37
N HIS A 110 2.37 5.18 18.59
CA HIS A 110 3.21 4.24 19.34
C HIS A 110 2.70 2.79 19.26
N LEU A 111 2.45 2.33 18.03
CA LEU A 111 1.76 1.05 17.78
C LEU A 111 2.66 -0.09 17.34
N PHE A 112 3.92 0.20 17.05
CA PHE A 112 4.82 -0.77 16.45
C PHE A 112 6.09 -0.91 17.28
N LEU A 113 6.49 -2.15 17.52
CA LEU A 113 7.86 -2.48 17.87
C LEU A 113 8.66 -2.54 16.57
N GLU A 114 9.69 -1.72 16.50
CA GLU A 114 10.59 -1.63 15.36
C GLU A 114 11.71 -2.66 15.53
N THR A 115 11.76 -3.65 14.65
CA THR A 115 12.85 -4.64 14.63
C THR A 115 13.62 -4.51 13.33
N PRO A 116 14.91 -4.12 13.35
CA PRO A 116 15.73 -4.13 12.15
C PRO A 116 15.98 -5.57 11.71
N VAL A 117 15.76 -5.85 10.44
CA VAL A 117 15.96 -7.15 9.81
C VAL A 117 16.74 -6.93 8.52
N GLU A 118 17.80 -7.70 8.33
CA GLU A 118 18.51 -7.78 7.06
C GLU A 118 17.91 -8.92 6.24
N LEU A 119 17.35 -8.58 5.08
CA LEU A 119 16.76 -9.52 4.15
C LEU A 119 17.58 -9.56 2.87
N ASN A 120 18.25 -10.68 2.67
CA ASN A 120 18.90 -11.01 1.40
C ASN A 120 17.83 -11.47 0.43
N ALA A 121 17.48 -10.61 -0.52
CA ALA A 121 16.43 -10.91 -1.47
C ALA A 121 17.01 -11.32 -2.80
N THR A 122 16.66 -12.53 -3.21
CA THR A 122 17.01 -13.09 -4.51
C THR A 122 15.71 -13.35 -5.27
N CYS A 123 15.05 -12.31 -5.78
CA CYS A 123 14.03 -12.52 -6.80
C CYS A 123 14.52 -11.92 -8.12
N THR A 124 14.53 -12.79 -9.14
CA THR A 124 14.98 -12.51 -10.51
C THR A 124 13.84 -12.65 -11.51
N CYS A 125 12.59 -12.71 -11.06
CA CYS A 125 11.44 -12.81 -11.96
C CYS A 125 11.30 -11.50 -12.73
N PRO A 126 11.22 -11.53 -14.07
CA PRO A 126 10.89 -10.35 -14.86
C PRO A 126 9.57 -9.74 -14.35
N VAL A 127 9.58 -8.44 -14.11
CA VAL A 127 8.45 -7.72 -13.50
C VAL A 127 7.20 -7.85 -14.36
N GLU A 128 7.36 -7.86 -15.67
CA GLU A 128 6.28 -8.04 -16.65
C GLU A 128 5.59 -9.39 -16.46
N THR A 129 6.36 -10.47 -16.36
CA THR A 129 5.83 -11.82 -16.09
C THR A 129 5.12 -11.89 -14.75
N LEU A 130 5.60 -11.16 -13.75
CA LEU A 130 4.96 -11.09 -12.44
C LEU A 130 3.62 -10.36 -12.51
N ILE A 131 3.55 -9.22 -13.20
CA ILE A 131 2.32 -8.46 -13.42
C ILE A 131 1.30 -9.34 -14.14
N GLU A 132 1.69 -10.02 -15.21
CA GLU A 132 0.80 -10.92 -15.97
C GLU A 132 0.27 -12.07 -15.12
N ARG A 133 1.14 -12.74 -14.36
CA ARG A 133 0.72 -13.84 -13.47
C ARG A 133 -0.21 -13.36 -12.37
N PHE A 134 0.05 -12.18 -11.81
CA PHE A 134 -0.79 -11.62 -10.77
C PHE A 134 -2.15 -11.18 -11.33
N ASP A 135 -2.19 -10.58 -12.52
CA ASP A 135 -3.42 -10.26 -13.26
C ASP A 135 -4.27 -11.50 -13.53
N ALA A 136 -3.64 -12.58 -14.02
CA ALA A 136 -4.30 -13.85 -14.24
C ALA A 136 -4.84 -14.45 -12.94
N SER A 137 -4.08 -14.35 -11.83
CA SER A 137 -4.53 -14.78 -10.51
C SER A 137 -5.76 -14.00 -10.05
N ILE A 138 -5.76 -12.67 -10.15
CA ILE A 138 -6.91 -11.82 -9.84
C ILE A 138 -8.13 -12.25 -10.65
N LYS A 139 -7.98 -12.42 -11.97
CA LYS A 139 -9.06 -12.85 -12.86
C LYS A 139 -9.60 -14.24 -12.52
N SER A 140 -8.73 -15.19 -12.16
CA SER A 140 -9.14 -16.52 -11.68
C SER A 140 -9.96 -16.48 -10.39
N GLN A 141 -9.81 -15.43 -9.58
CA GLN A 141 -10.63 -15.20 -8.39
C GLN A 141 -12.01 -14.59 -8.75
N GLY A 142 -12.35 -14.44 -10.03
CA GLY A 142 -13.63 -13.90 -10.50
C GLY A 142 -13.71 -12.38 -10.47
N PHE A 143 -12.56 -11.70 -10.45
CA PHE A 143 -12.48 -10.26 -10.70
C PHE A 143 -12.39 -9.99 -12.19
N GLU A 144 -13.14 -9.03 -12.68
CA GLU A 144 -13.08 -8.57 -14.07
C GLU A 144 -12.41 -7.20 -14.12
N GLU A 145 -11.55 -7.00 -15.11
CA GLU A 145 -10.93 -5.70 -15.34
C GLU A 145 -12.01 -4.70 -15.78
N THR A 146 -12.01 -3.51 -15.17
CA THR A 146 -13.00 -2.46 -15.44
C THR A 146 -12.30 -1.12 -15.66
N GLU A 147 -13.06 -0.12 -16.09
CA GLU A 147 -12.52 1.19 -16.45
C GLU A 147 -11.91 1.91 -15.24
N LEU A 148 -10.60 2.15 -15.34
CA LEU A 148 -9.85 2.99 -14.42
C LEU A 148 -10.22 4.46 -14.67
N TRP A 149 -10.45 5.23 -13.61
CA TRP A 149 -10.83 6.65 -13.73
C TRP A 149 -9.71 7.52 -14.29
N THR A 150 -8.44 7.21 -13.96
CA THR A 150 -7.26 7.92 -14.45
C THR A 150 -6.03 7.04 -14.24
N THR A 151 -5.14 7.00 -15.24
CA THR A 151 -3.83 6.36 -15.08
C THR A 151 -2.86 7.33 -14.36
N PRO A 152 -2.26 6.92 -13.23
CA PRO A 152 -1.19 7.67 -12.58
C PRO A 152 -0.07 8.03 -13.55
N ARG A 153 0.46 9.25 -13.44
CA ARG A 153 1.66 9.67 -14.17
C ARG A 153 2.92 9.36 -13.36
N GLU A 154 4.03 9.21 -14.06
CA GLU A 154 5.35 9.17 -13.43
C GLU A 154 5.62 10.46 -12.65
N ASN A 155 6.15 10.33 -11.44
CA ASN A 155 6.58 11.44 -10.60
C ASN A 155 8.06 11.26 -10.19
N ASP A 156 8.58 12.08 -9.29
CA ASP A 156 9.98 12.01 -8.85
C ASP A 156 10.36 10.69 -8.14
N CYS A 157 9.38 9.89 -7.74
CA CYS A 157 9.52 8.76 -6.83
C CYS A 157 9.17 7.42 -7.44
N PHE A 158 8.15 7.45 -8.29
CA PHE A 158 7.50 6.26 -8.79
C PHE A 158 7.29 6.42 -10.28
N LYS A 159 7.67 5.37 -11.00
CA LYS A 159 7.31 5.18 -12.39
C LYS A 159 6.27 4.07 -12.48
N PRO A 160 5.00 4.40 -12.80
CA PRO A 160 3.96 3.39 -12.99
C PRO A 160 4.37 2.38 -14.07
N LEU A 161 4.23 1.10 -13.76
CA LEU A 161 4.49 -0.02 -14.67
C LEU A 161 3.20 -0.66 -15.16
N SER A 162 2.22 -0.81 -14.25
CA SER A 162 0.88 -1.30 -14.57
C SER A 162 -0.11 -0.79 -13.53
N VAL A 163 -1.24 -0.27 -13.99
CA VAL A 163 -2.32 0.22 -13.11
C VAL A 163 -3.64 -0.29 -13.63
N LYS A 164 -4.38 -1.01 -12.78
CA LYS A 164 -5.64 -1.63 -13.15
C LYS A 164 -6.66 -1.51 -12.03
N LEU A 165 -7.92 -1.38 -12.44
CA LEU A 165 -9.07 -1.48 -11.57
C LEU A 165 -9.83 -2.75 -11.93
N TYR A 166 -10.22 -3.51 -10.93
CA TYR A 166 -11.01 -4.72 -11.10
C TYR A 166 -12.30 -4.64 -10.30
N ARG A 167 -13.34 -5.32 -10.77
CA ARG A 167 -14.63 -5.45 -10.10
C ARG A 167 -15.00 -6.92 -9.89
N LYS A 168 -15.56 -7.24 -8.72
CA LYS A 168 -16.20 -8.53 -8.42
C LYS A 168 -17.47 -8.28 -7.61
N GLY A 169 -18.63 -8.38 -8.27
CA GLY A 169 -19.90 -7.97 -7.66
C GLY A 169 -19.85 -6.49 -7.26
N GLU A 170 -20.14 -6.21 -5.99
CA GLU A 170 -20.07 -4.85 -5.42
C GLU A 170 -18.67 -4.51 -4.87
N ARG A 171 -17.62 -5.25 -5.21
CA ARG A 171 -16.25 -4.95 -4.72
C ARG A 171 -15.36 -4.45 -5.84
N TYR A 172 -14.57 -3.43 -5.53
CA TYR A 172 -13.57 -2.85 -6.40
C TYR A 172 -12.17 -3.09 -5.83
N LEU A 173 -11.25 -3.56 -6.68
CA LEU A 173 -9.84 -3.77 -6.35
C LEU A 173 -8.98 -2.92 -7.27
N TYR A 174 -8.30 -1.93 -6.73
CA TYR A 174 -7.24 -1.19 -7.43
C TYR A 174 -5.90 -1.88 -7.19
N VAL A 175 -5.12 -2.06 -8.25
CA VAL A 175 -3.75 -2.59 -8.19
C VAL A 175 -2.82 -1.71 -9.02
N GLU A 176 -1.77 -1.21 -8.39
CA GLU A 176 -0.70 -0.43 -9.04
C GLU A 176 0.65 -1.09 -8.78
N PHE A 177 1.35 -1.43 -9.85
CA PHE A 177 2.77 -1.74 -9.84
C PHE A 177 3.53 -0.49 -10.26
N ALA A 178 4.46 -0.02 -9.42
CA ALA A 178 5.30 1.12 -9.74
C ALA A 178 6.76 0.85 -9.36
N GLN A 179 7.67 1.13 -10.28
CA GLN A 179 9.10 1.12 -9.98
C GLN A 179 9.40 2.25 -9.00
N VAL A 180 10.16 1.95 -7.94
CA VAL A 180 10.66 2.95 -7.00
C VAL A 180 11.96 3.52 -7.56
N LYS A 181 11.99 4.81 -7.88
CA LYS A 181 13.14 5.44 -8.52
C LYS A 181 14.35 5.47 -7.60
N GLY A 182 15.52 5.17 -8.17
CA GLY A 182 16.78 5.11 -7.42
C GLY A 182 16.93 3.88 -6.52
N LEU A 183 15.96 2.96 -6.53
CA LEU A 183 15.99 1.71 -5.80
C LEU A 183 15.69 0.54 -6.75
N ASP A 184 16.29 -0.61 -6.51
CA ASP A 184 15.99 -1.84 -7.27
C ASP A 184 14.69 -2.51 -6.78
N LEU A 185 13.61 -1.72 -6.63
CA LEU A 185 12.33 -2.15 -6.07
C LEU A 185 11.14 -1.80 -6.96
N VAL A 186 10.12 -2.65 -6.90
CA VAL A 186 8.76 -2.36 -7.35
C VAL A 186 7.83 -2.35 -6.14
N ARG A 187 7.07 -1.27 -6.01
CA ARG A 187 5.95 -1.14 -5.08
C ARG A 187 4.70 -1.72 -5.72
N VAL A 188 3.98 -2.54 -4.98
CA VAL A 188 2.62 -2.96 -5.32
C VAL A 188 1.65 -2.35 -4.31
N LEU A 189 0.82 -1.43 -4.78
CA LEU A 189 -0.28 -0.85 -4.01
C LEU A 189 -1.57 -1.58 -4.37
N MET A 190 -2.28 -2.08 -3.36
CA MET A 190 -3.58 -2.73 -3.52
C MET A 190 -4.60 -2.10 -2.58
N ILE A 191 -5.76 -1.75 -3.13
CA ILE A 191 -6.87 -1.16 -2.38
C ILE A 191 -8.15 -1.89 -2.76
N LEU A 192 -8.82 -2.48 -1.77
CA LEU A 192 -10.09 -3.19 -1.95
C LEU A 192 -11.18 -2.53 -1.10
N ALA A 193 -12.28 -2.11 -1.71
CA ALA A 193 -13.45 -1.61 -1.02
C ALA A 193 -14.74 -1.97 -1.78
N GLU A 194 -15.90 -1.78 -1.14
CA GLU A 194 -17.20 -1.98 -1.80
C GLU A 194 -17.58 -0.78 -2.68
N GLU A 195 -17.19 0.43 -2.29
CA GLU A 195 -17.48 1.65 -3.04
C GLU A 195 -16.29 2.05 -3.91
N LYS A 196 -16.55 2.31 -5.20
CA LYS A 196 -15.51 2.72 -6.17
C LYS A 196 -14.86 4.04 -5.75
N GLU A 197 -15.65 4.94 -5.17
CA GLU A 197 -15.27 6.27 -4.70
C GLU A 197 -14.30 6.17 -3.52
N VAL A 198 -14.51 5.21 -2.61
CA VAL A 198 -13.56 4.90 -1.53
C VAL A 198 -12.25 4.39 -2.11
N VAL A 199 -12.29 3.44 -3.06
CA VAL A 199 -11.07 2.96 -3.73
C VAL A 199 -10.33 4.10 -4.42
N LYS A 200 -11.05 4.98 -5.11
CA LYS A 200 -10.50 6.15 -5.81
C LYS A 200 -9.79 7.10 -4.84
N ALA A 201 -10.45 7.52 -3.75
CA ALA A 201 -9.86 8.44 -2.78
C ALA A 201 -8.57 7.88 -2.16
N TYR A 202 -8.57 6.59 -1.83
CA TYR A 202 -7.38 5.91 -1.34
C TYR A 202 -6.30 5.75 -2.42
N ALA A 203 -6.69 5.44 -3.65
CA ALA A 203 -5.73 5.32 -4.73
C ALA A 203 -5.08 6.68 -4.97
N GLU A 204 -5.84 7.77 -5.10
CA GLU A 204 -5.34 9.13 -5.30
C GLU A 204 -4.47 9.64 -4.15
N GLY A 205 -4.83 9.31 -2.90
CA GLY A 205 -4.04 9.73 -1.75
C GLY A 205 -2.70 9.00 -1.61
N PHE A 206 -2.63 7.73 -2.03
CA PHE A 206 -1.48 6.86 -1.79
C PHE A 206 -0.70 6.51 -3.07
N THR A 207 -1.27 6.78 -4.24
CA THR A 207 -0.56 6.76 -5.51
C THR A 207 0.40 7.95 -5.58
N ALA A 208 1.36 7.83 -6.47
CA ALA A 208 2.39 8.81 -6.75
C ALA A 208 1.86 10.11 -7.41
N VAL A 209 0.55 10.32 -7.49
CA VAL A 209 0.02 11.46 -8.22
C VAL A 209 0.10 12.67 -7.30
N GLY A 210 1.07 13.53 -7.60
CA GLY A 210 1.09 14.89 -7.08
C GLY A 210 -0.27 15.51 -7.40
N GLY A 211 -0.91 16.09 -6.39
CA GLY A 211 -2.03 16.98 -6.64
C GLY A 211 -1.55 18.07 -7.59
N GLU A 212 -2.09 18.10 -8.80
CA GLU A 212 -2.14 19.35 -9.55
C GLU A 212 -3.21 20.20 -8.86
N GLY A 213 -2.77 21.25 -8.17
CA GLY A 213 -3.59 22.20 -7.43
C GLY A 213 -2.76 22.97 -6.42
#